data_AF-A0A9P8C4L6-F1
#
_entry.id   AF-A0A9P8C4L6-F1
#
_cell.length_a   1.000
_cell.length_b   1.000
_cell.length_c   1.000
_cell.angle_alpha   90.00
_cell.angle_beta   90.00
_cell.angle_gamma   90.00
#
_symmetry.space_group_name_H-M   'P 1'
#
loop_
_entity.id
_entity.type
_entity.pdbx_description
1 polymer ?
#
loop_
_entity_poly.entity_id
_entity_poly.type
_entity_poly.pdbx_seq_one_letter_code
_entity_poly.pdbx_strand_id
1 'polypeptide(L)'
;MFPSYFIPTLVSLLSISKMVTASCSVGPHDAATITEDIDFTEVGYNFGANHPKAKVWFGKTKPSFPEDISTPRELIIDTGSTGIVLARSLLTNWDPLTEEVAAKEGYLFLSSSKRLYVGWWVFRNVYFNRDVTTTRLIKARTEILVLKEAINCTDYRIGSDGRTCPSGGIVDTNPRTALMGIGFGRTADGMEQSTPDRNPVLNIEAIRGTNVISNLAFSLGYIITKKGLTIGLTRTNYDLAGFLSARAPLPTPPSSIPPPPDHLRAYGQLPGCIKVAGIPSACVSCSVLLDTGVEQSYMRVEGDPASHSSWPFYPGWPVHKKGDPGTSDPSSAPKPPASILDTGKTVDIALGTARVAELVYTTDDGSPESPIWVNAYHDKLFRFPFVNTGRHVYRKYKVAFDPVCGTLAFVHV
;
A
#
# COMPACT_ATOMS: atom_id res chain seq x y z
N MET A 1 13.32 52.22 49.49
CA MET A 1 14.33 51.74 48.53
C MET A 1 14.33 50.22 48.57
N PHE A 2 13.64 49.59 47.62
CA PHE A 2 13.74 48.16 47.30
C PHE A 2 13.85 48.07 45.78
N PRO A 3 14.89 47.43 45.22
CA PRO A 3 15.02 47.34 43.77
C PRO A 3 14.14 46.22 43.23
N SER A 4 13.36 46.54 42.20
CA SER A 4 12.54 45.62 41.45
C SER A 4 13.42 44.70 40.59
N TYR A 5 13.28 43.38 40.75
CA TYR A 5 13.86 42.39 39.85
C TYR A 5 12.98 42.25 38.60
N PHE A 6 13.55 42.58 37.44
CA PHE A 6 13.00 42.24 36.13
C PHE A 6 13.36 40.79 35.80
N ILE A 7 12.36 39.93 35.57
CA ILE A 7 12.52 38.60 34.99
C ILE A 7 12.25 38.72 33.49
N PRO A 8 13.19 38.43 32.58
CA PRO A 8 12.89 38.38 31.17
C PRO A 8 12.14 37.08 30.88
N THR A 9 10.91 37.20 30.40
CA THR A 9 10.13 36.10 29.86
C THR A 9 10.78 35.64 28.57
N LEU A 10 11.29 34.40 28.54
CA LEU A 10 11.67 33.71 27.32
C LEU A 10 10.41 33.57 26.45
N VAL A 11 10.30 34.39 25.40
CA VAL A 11 9.35 34.15 24.32
C VAL A 11 9.90 32.98 23.51
N SER A 12 9.32 31.81 23.73
CA SER A 12 9.53 30.64 22.89
C SER A 12 9.05 30.98 21.48
N LEU A 13 9.99 31.10 20.54
CA LEU A 13 9.70 31.14 19.10
C LEU A 13 9.17 29.76 18.67
N LEU A 14 7.87 29.54 18.90
CA LEU A 14 7.11 28.52 18.20
C LEU A 14 7.10 28.89 16.72
N SER A 15 8.04 28.31 15.97
CA SER A 15 7.98 28.27 14.52
C SER A 15 6.81 27.37 14.12
N ILE A 16 5.60 27.95 14.13
CA ILE A 16 4.44 27.33 13.50
C ILE A 16 4.69 27.44 12.00
N SER A 17 5.37 26.44 11.45
CA SER A 17 5.32 26.18 10.02
C SER A 17 3.87 25.82 9.70
N LYS A 18 3.04 26.83 9.44
CA LYS A 18 1.79 26.64 8.72
C LYS A 18 2.20 26.09 7.34
N MET A 19 2.22 24.77 7.20
CA MET A 19 2.06 24.17 5.89
C MET A 19 0.77 24.75 5.34
N VAL A 20 0.91 25.61 4.33
CA VAL A 20 -0.20 26.07 3.51
C VAL A 20 -0.93 24.81 3.08
N THR A 21 -2.15 24.61 3.57
CA THR A 21 -3.06 23.63 3.00
C THR A 21 -3.25 24.04 1.55
N ALA A 22 -2.49 23.43 0.64
CA ALA A 22 -2.65 23.67 -0.79
C ALA A 22 -4.12 23.42 -1.10
N SER A 23 -4.81 24.42 -1.63
CA SER A 23 -6.19 24.24 -2.04
C SER A 23 -6.19 23.20 -3.14
N CYS A 24 -6.78 22.04 -2.90
CA CYS A 24 -6.94 20.98 -3.91
C CYS A 24 -7.93 21.33 -5.03
N SER A 25 -8.25 22.61 -5.17
CA SER A 25 -8.84 23.20 -6.37
C SER A 25 -7.79 23.31 -7.49
N VAL A 26 -8.30 23.37 -8.72
CA VAL A 26 -7.62 23.32 -10.03
C VAL A 26 -6.15 23.75 -10.04
N GLY A 27 -5.27 22.90 -10.59
CA GLY A 27 -3.84 23.17 -10.77
C GLY A 27 -2.95 22.97 -9.52
N PRO A 28 -3.18 21.94 -8.67
CA PRO A 28 -2.38 21.77 -7.46
C PRO A 28 -0.88 21.52 -7.75
N HIS A 29 -0.53 21.18 -9.00
CA HIS A 29 0.82 20.84 -9.41
C HIS A 29 1.42 21.84 -10.42
N ASP A 30 0.84 23.04 -10.57
CA ASP A 30 1.28 24.05 -11.56
C ASP A 30 2.74 24.50 -11.38
N ALA A 31 3.22 24.58 -10.15
CA ALA A 31 4.61 24.93 -9.83
C ALA A 31 5.58 23.73 -9.88
N ALA A 32 5.05 22.50 -9.92
CA ALA A 32 5.85 21.29 -9.80
C ALA A 32 6.40 20.85 -11.16
N THR A 33 7.71 20.65 -11.21
CA THR A 33 8.48 20.27 -12.40
C THR A 33 9.42 19.10 -12.17
N ILE A 34 9.71 18.77 -10.91
CA ILE A 34 10.60 17.68 -10.53
C ILE A 34 9.79 16.38 -10.52
N THR A 35 10.22 15.44 -11.36
CA THR A 35 9.70 14.07 -11.42
C THR A 35 10.80 13.11 -11.90
N GLU A 36 10.70 11.84 -11.53
CA GLU A 36 11.59 10.78 -12.03
C GLU A 36 10.86 9.43 -12.01
N ASP A 37 11.23 8.55 -12.95
CA ASP A 37 10.63 7.24 -13.08
C ASP A 37 11.46 6.17 -12.38
N ILE A 38 10.80 5.27 -11.66
CA ILE A 38 11.33 3.98 -11.17
C ILE A 38 10.80 2.91 -12.12
N ASP A 39 11.70 2.36 -12.92
CA ASP A 39 11.35 1.33 -13.90
C ASP A 39 11.05 -0.02 -13.22
N PHE A 40 10.04 -0.73 -13.72
CA PHE A 40 9.92 -2.15 -13.40
C PHE A 40 11.05 -2.93 -14.05
N THR A 41 11.55 -3.93 -13.32
CA THR A 41 12.65 -4.79 -13.76
C THR A 41 12.29 -5.66 -14.96
N GLU A 42 11.03 -6.04 -15.10
CA GLU A 42 10.53 -6.79 -16.25
C GLU A 42 10.14 -5.84 -17.39
N VAL A 43 10.84 -5.96 -18.53
CA VAL A 43 10.54 -5.19 -19.74
C VAL A 43 9.21 -5.67 -20.33
N GLY A 44 8.33 -4.73 -20.68
CA GLY A 44 7.03 -5.07 -21.27
C GLY A 44 6.03 -5.64 -20.27
N TYR A 45 6.29 -5.48 -18.97
CA TYR A 45 5.39 -5.90 -17.90
C TYR A 45 3.95 -5.43 -18.13
N ASN A 46 2.99 -6.32 -17.92
CA ASN A 46 1.58 -6.10 -18.28
C ASN A 46 0.60 -6.39 -17.15
N PHE A 47 1.07 -6.51 -15.90
CA PHE A 47 0.28 -6.98 -14.76
C PHE A 47 -0.36 -8.37 -14.99
N GLY A 48 0.28 -9.26 -15.73
CA GLY A 48 -0.09 -10.68 -15.88
C GLY A 48 0.23 -11.50 -14.62
N ALA A 49 0.79 -12.70 -14.79
CA ALA A 49 1.06 -13.62 -13.66
C ALA A 49 2.18 -13.14 -12.72
N ASN A 50 3.19 -12.45 -13.26
CA ASN A 50 4.32 -11.97 -12.47
C ASN A 50 3.95 -10.74 -11.63
N HIS A 51 4.53 -10.63 -10.44
CA HIS A 51 4.46 -9.41 -9.63
C HIS A 51 5.31 -8.29 -10.24
N PRO A 52 4.89 -7.01 -10.15
CA PRO A 52 5.76 -5.91 -10.54
C PRO A 52 6.91 -5.83 -9.52
N LYS A 53 8.13 -5.63 -10.01
CA LYS A 53 9.32 -5.53 -9.16
C LYS A 53 10.17 -4.34 -9.54
N ALA A 54 10.73 -3.65 -8.55
CA ALA A 54 11.74 -2.62 -8.77
C ALA A 54 13.05 -2.97 -8.08
N LYS A 55 14.15 -2.45 -8.63
CA LYS A 55 15.50 -2.63 -8.09
C LYS A 55 15.80 -1.54 -7.06
N VAL A 56 16.23 -1.95 -5.87
CA VAL A 56 16.39 -1.09 -4.70
C VAL A 56 17.73 -1.35 -4.00
N TRP A 57 18.36 -0.29 -3.50
CA TRP A 57 19.56 -0.37 -2.66
C TRP A 57 19.30 0.28 -1.30
N PHE A 58 19.98 -0.20 -0.27
CA PHE A 58 19.83 0.26 1.10
C PHE A 58 21.15 0.82 1.63
N GLY A 59 21.17 2.09 2.02
CA GLY A 59 22.28 2.73 2.72
C GLY A 59 22.03 2.79 4.22
N LYS A 60 23.10 2.60 5.02
CA LYS A 60 23.07 2.93 6.44
C LYS A 60 22.91 4.44 6.64
N THR A 61 22.26 4.83 7.73
CA THR A 61 21.99 6.24 8.05
C THR A 61 23.13 6.95 8.77
N LYS A 62 24.28 6.27 9.04
CA LYS A 62 25.42 6.87 9.74
C LYS A 62 26.38 7.59 8.76
N PRO A 63 26.86 8.82 9.05
CA PRO A 63 27.47 9.69 8.04
C PRO A 63 29.00 9.64 7.94
N SER A 64 29.69 8.70 8.59
CA SER A 64 31.13 8.84 8.84
C SER A 64 32.09 8.22 7.81
N PHE A 65 31.61 7.62 6.72
CA PHE A 65 32.42 7.00 5.65
C PHE A 65 31.67 7.08 4.30
N PRO A 66 32.28 6.77 3.13
CA PRO A 66 31.49 6.53 1.92
C PRO A 66 30.35 5.59 2.27
N GLU A 67 29.13 5.99 1.92
CA GLU A 67 27.91 5.38 2.42
C GLU A 67 27.95 3.85 2.23
N ASP A 68 27.83 3.12 3.33
CA ASP A 68 27.77 1.65 3.32
C ASP A 68 26.43 1.23 2.72
N ILE A 69 26.44 0.99 1.41
CA ILE A 69 25.26 0.68 0.61
C ILE A 69 25.28 -0.80 0.23
N SER A 70 24.13 -1.44 0.39
CA SER A 70 23.91 -2.84 0.06
C SER A 70 24.13 -3.16 -1.42
N THR A 71 24.22 -4.45 -1.74
CA THR A 71 23.95 -4.92 -3.11
C THR A 71 22.47 -4.67 -3.46
N PRO A 72 22.11 -4.51 -4.75
CA PRO A 72 20.71 -4.31 -5.12
C PRO A 72 19.83 -5.50 -4.77
N ARG A 73 18.54 -5.22 -4.54
CA ARG A 73 17.48 -6.21 -4.39
C ARG A 73 16.29 -5.87 -5.27
N GLU A 74 15.69 -6.89 -5.84
CA GLU A 74 14.38 -6.75 -6.46
C GLU A 74 13.31 -6.92 -5.39
N LEU A 75 12.48 -5.89 -5.21
CA LEU A 75 11.36 -5.93 -4.28
C LEU A 75 10.06 -6.00 -5.07
N ILE A 76 9.13 -6.85 -4.62
CA ILE A 76 7.77 -6.87 -5.13
C ILE A 76 7.08 -5.56 -4.75
N ILE A 77 6.54 -4.85 -5.74
CA ILE A 77 5.76 -3.63 -5.54
C ILE A 77 4.34 -4.03 -5.17
N ASP A 78 3.90 -3.56 -4.01
CA ASP A 78 2.61 -3.95 -3.44
C ASP A 78 1.80 -2.72 -3.02
N THR A 79 0.75 -2.39 -3.78
CA THR A 79 -0.20 -1.33 -3.42
C THR A 79 -1.23 -1.81 -2.39
N GLY A 80 -1.26 -3.10 -2.08
CA GLY A 80 -2.08 -3.73 -1.04
C GLY A 80 -1.49 -3.64 0.38
N SER A 81 -0.26 -3.17 0.53
CA SER A 81 0.45 -2.98 1.81
C SER A 81 1.22 -1.67 1.85
N THR A 82 1.78 -1.32 3.02
CA THR A 82 2.60 -0.12 3.20
C THR A 82 3.88 -0.47 3.96
N GLY A 83 5.03 -0.01 3.46
CA GLY A 83 6.33 -0.24 4.06
C GLY A 83 7.16 -1.31 3.36
N ILE A 84 8.48 -1.24 3.53
CA ILE A 84 9.39 -2.27 3.03
C ILE A 84 9.49 -3.39 4.06
N VAL A 85 9.31 -4.62 3.61
CA VAL A 85 9.53 -5.83 4.40
C VAL A 85 10.61 -6.65 3.72
N LEU A 86 11.71 -6.88 4.43
CA LEU A 86 12.90 -7.50 3.86
C LEU A 86 13.47 -8.57 4.79
N ALA A 87 13.66 -9.77 4.29
CA ALA A 87 14.37 -10.81 5.00
C ALA A 87 15.78 -10.35 5.43
N ARG A 88 16.16 -10.60 6.68
CA ARG A 88 17.50 -10.27 7.19
C ARG A 88 18.62 -10.79 6.29
N SER A 89 18.48 -12.01 5.78
CA SER A 89 19.45 -12.65 4.87
C SER A 89 19.65 -11.91 3.55
N LEU A 90 18.72 -11.03 3.17
CA LEU A 90 18.78 -10.25 1.93
C LEU A 90 19.43 -8.88 2.12
N LEU A 91 19.63 -8.38 3.35
CA LEU A 91 20.23 -7.08 3.62
C LEU A 91 21.74 -7.24 3.85
N THR A 92 22.56 -7.12 2.80
CA THR A 92 24.00 -7.49 2.86
C THR A 92 24.87 -6.59 3.75
N ASN A 93 24.41 -5.38 4.04
CA ASN A 93 25.08 -4.45 4.94
C ASN A 93 24.47 -4.46 6.35
N TRP A 94 23.67 -5.47 6.70
CA TRP A 94 23.10 -5.64 8.04
C TRP A 94 24.16 -6.02 9.07
N ASP A 95 24.22 -5.28 10.18
CA ASP A 95 25.00 -5.69 11.36
C ASP A 95 24.06 -6.02 12.53
N PRO A 96 23.76 -7.30 12.77
CA PRO A 96 22.83 -7.69 13.82
C PRO A 96 23.32 -7.31 15.22
N LEU A 97 24.64 -7.25 15.46
CA LEU A 97 25.18 -7.00 16.80
C LEU A 97 24.95 -5.56 17.26
N THR A 98 24.86 -4.62 16.32
CA THR A 98 24.69 -3.20 16.63
C THR A 98 23.32 -2.68 16.24
N GLU A 99 22.73 -3.18 15.15
CA GLU A 99 21.47 -2.66 14.64
C GLU A 99 20.24 -3.32 15.28
N GLU A 100 20.25 -4.62 15.62
CA GLU A 100 19.11 -5.26 16.30
C GLU A 100 18.92 -4.69 17.71
N VAL A 101 20.02 -4.46 18.42
CA VAL A 101 20.00 -3.90 19.79
C VAL A 101 19.45 -2.47 19.81
N ALA A 102 19.71 -1.69 18.75
CA ALA A 102 19.26 -0.30 18.64
C ALA A 102 17.87 -0.16 18.00
N ALA A 103 17.37 -1.21 17.33
CA ALA A 103 16.14 -1.14 16.55
C ALA A 103 14.90 -1.49 17.39
N LYS A 104 13.77 -0.89 17.01
CA LYS A 104 12.48 -1.17 17.63
C LYS A 104 11.91 -2.46 17.05
N GLU A 105 11.47 -3.39 17.89
CA GLU A 105 10.73 -4.56 17.43
C GLU A 105 9.46 -4.14 16.66
N GLY A 106 9.17 -4.87 15.59
CA GLY A 106 8.11 -4.56 14.65
C GLY A 106 7.40 -5.79 14.12
N TYR A 107 6.20 -5.59 13.59
CA TYR A 107 5.44 -6.63 12.91
C TYR A 107 4.55 -6.06 11.81
N LEU A 108 4.12 -6.96 10.92
CA LEU A 108 3.16 -6.68 9.86
C LEU A 108 2.36 -7.94 9.56
N PHE A 109 1.02 -7.89 9.65
CA PHE A 109 0.15 -8.99 9.28
C PHE A 109 -0.51 -8.76 7.91
N LEU A 110 -0.31 -9.71 6.99
CA LEU A 110 -0.99 -9.74 5.70
C LEU A 110 -2.26 -10.58 5.78
N SER A 111 -3.42 -9.92 5.84
CA SER A 111 -4.72 -10.58 6.01
C SER A 111 -5.13 -11.49 4.84
N SER A 112 -4.59 -11.25 3.64
CA SER A 112 -4.82 -12.03 2.40
C SER A 112 -4.09 -13.38 2.40
N SER A 113 -2.85 -13.41 2.89
CA SER A 113 -2.02 -14.61 2.97
C SER A 113 -2.04 -15.29 4.34
N LYS A 114 -2.60 -14.64 5.36
CA LYS A 114 -2.55 -15.06 6.77
C LYS A 114 -1.11 -15.19 7.27
N ARG A 115 -0.22 -14.30 6.83
CA ARG A 115 1.18 -14.28 7.26
C ARG A 115 1.44 -13.11 8.19
N LEU A 116 1.95 -13.42 9.38
CA LEU A 116 2.47 -12.45 10.34
C LEU A 116 3.99 -12.39 10.18
N TYR A 117 4.50 -11.22 9.82
CA TYR A 117 5.91 -10.94 9.73
C TYR A 117 6.38 -10.27 11.02
N VAL A 118 7.48 -10.74 11.59
CA VAL A 118 8.04 -10.22 12.85
C VAL A 118 9.52 -9.93 12.67
N GLY A 119 9.99 -8.80 13.21
CA GLY A 119 11.36 -8.36 13.05
C GLY A 119 11.62 -7.03 13.74
N TRP A 120 12.43 -6.19 13.10
CA TRP A 120 12.81 -4.87 13.62
C TRP A 120 12.59 -3.77 12.60
N TRP A 121 12.05 -2.63 13.04
CA TRP A 121 11.99 -1.40 12.27
C TRP A 121 13.35 -0.70 12.32
N VAL A 122 13.94 -0.51 11.15
CA VAL A 122 15.29 0.04 11.00
C VAL A 122 15.29 1.15 9.98
N PHE A 123 15.80 2.32 10.36
CA PHE A 123 15.98 3.43 9.43
C PHE A 123 17.03 3.10 8.36
N ARG A 124 16.67 3.39 7.10
CA ARG A 124 17.52 3.25 5.93
C ARG A 124 17.38 4.43 4.99
N ASN A 125 18.48 4.77 4.34
CA ASN A 125 18.39 5.44 3.04
C ASN A 125 18.02 4.38 2.00
N VAL A 126 17.02 4.69 1.18
CA VAL A 126 16.51 3.80 0.14
C VAL A 126 16.78 4.46 -1.20
N TYR A 127 17.45 3.76 -2.10
CA TYR A 127 17.86 4.28 -3.40
C TYR A 127 17.19 3.52 -4.54
N PHE A 128 16.77 4.28 -5.55
CA PHE A 128 16.29 3.76 -6.84
C PHE A 128 17.15 4.32 -7.98
N ASN A 129 17.24 3.57 -9.09
CA ASN A 129 18.01 3.92 -10.30
C ASN A 129 19.50 4.16 -10.09
N ARG A 130 20.10 3.58 -9.03
CA ARG A 130 21.51 3.82 -8.67
C ARG A 130 22.50 3.29 -9.72
N ASP A 131 22.12 2.25 -10.46
CA ASP A 131 22.95 1.59 -11.47
C ASP A 131 22.89 2.23 -12.86
N VAL A 132 22.00 3.20 -13.10
CA VAL A 132 21.84 3.84 -14.40
C VAL A 132 22.78 5.03 -14.52
N THR A 133 22.47 6.12 -13.80
CA THR A 133 23.24 7.36 -13.77
C THR A 133 22.93 8.13 -12.48
N THR A 134 23.87 8.94 -11.98
CA THR A 134 23.57 9.87 -10.88
C THR A 134 22.45 10.86 -11.25
N THR A 135 22.23 11.11 -12.53
CA THR A 135 21.18 11.96 -13.09
C THR A 135 19.77 11.36 -13.07
N ARG A 136 19.59 10.10 -12.65
CA ARG A 136 18.26 9.49 -12.42
C ARG A 136 18.05 8.99 -10.98
N LEU A 137 19.02 9.24 -10.10
CA LEU A 137 19.01 8.75 -8.73
C LEU A 137 17.84 9.33 -7.94
N ILE A 138 17.05 8.46 -7.32
CA ILE A 138 16.04 8.84 -6.32
C ILE A 138 16.53 8.35 -4.97
N LYS A 139 16.51 9.23 -3.97
CA LYS A 139 16.83 8.92 -2.57
C LYS A 139 15.59 9.15 -1.71
N ALA A 140 15.18 8.13 -0.99
CA ALA A 140 14.20 8.18 0.08
C ALA A 140 14.84 7.85 1.42
N ARG A 141 14.16 8.21 2.51
CA ARG A 141 14.55 7.83 3.86
C ARG A 141 13.34 7.37 4.66
N THR A 142 13.40 6.15 5.16
CA THR A 142 12.26 5.52 5.83
C THR A 142 12.70 4.37 6.72
N GLU A 143 11.81 3.88 7.59
CA GLU A 143 12.03 2.62 8.31
C GLU A 143 11.62 1.42 7.45
N ILE A 144 12.43 0.37 7.48
CA ILE A 144 12.11 -0.92 6.86
C ILE A 144 11.96 -2.00 7.93
N LEU A 145 11.07 -2.98 7.73
CA LEU A 145 10.94 -4.13 8.61
C LEU A 145 11.94 -5.20 8.18
N VAL A 146 13.05 -5.32 8.93
CA VAL A 146 14.03 -6.39 8.74
C VAL A 146 13.52 -7.63 9.46
N LEU A 147 13.20 -8.68 8.70
CA LEU A 147 12.54 -9.86 9.25
C LEU A 147 13.49 -10.75 10.03
N LYS A 148 13.01 -11.14 11.21
CA LYS A 148 13.50 -12.27 11.98
C LYS A 148 12.81 -13.57 11.53
N GLU A 149 11.49 -13.51 11.43
CA GLU A 149 10.65 -14.69 11.18
C GLU A 149 9.36 -14.29 10.46
N ALA A 150 8.75 -15.28 9.80
CA ALA A 150 7.41 -15.19 9.25
C ALA A 150 6.57 -16.34 9.81
N ILE A 151 5.33 -16.05 10.20
CA ILE A 151 4.45 -17.01 10.88
C ILE A 151 3.17 -17.15 10.06
N ASN A 152 2.80 -18.38 9.72
CA ASN A 152 1.45 -18.64 9.22
C ASN A 152 0.48 -18.57 10.39
N CYS A 153 -0.36 -17.54 10.40
CA CYS A 153 -1.25 -17.21 11.50
C CYS A 153 -2.70 -17.08 11.02
N THR A 154 -3.46 -18.17 11.13
CA THR A 154 -4.83 -18.25 10.61
C THR A 154 -5.88 -17.65 11.54
N ASP A 155 -5.56 -17.54 12.83
CA ASP A 155 -6.43 -17.08 13.91
C ASP A 155 -6.06 -15.68 14.43
N TYR A 156 -5.22 -14.94 13.70
CA TYR A 156 -4.81 -13.59 14.05
C TYR A 156 -6.00 -12.63 14.17
N ARG A 157 -6.07 -11.90 15.27
CA ARG A 157 -7.05 -10.86 15.60
C ARG A 157 -6.41 -9.50 15.50
N ILE A 158 -6.84 -8.77 14.48
CA ILE A 158 -6.40 -7.41 14.17
C ILE A 158 -6.58 -6.49 15.38
N GLY A 159 -5.55 -5.71 15.69
CA GLY A 159 -5.54 -4.74 16.79
C GLY A 159 -5.42 -5.35 18.19
N SER A 160 -5.33 -6.67 18.33
CA SER A 160 -5.21 -7.34 19.64
C SER A 160 -3.93 -8.17 19.78
N ASP A 161 -3.57 -8.95 18.76
CA ASP A 161 -2.53 -9.97 18.92
C ASP A 161 -1.10 -9.43 18.67
N GLY A 162 -1.00 -8.27 18.01
CA GLY A 162 0.26 -7.57 17.78
C GLY A 162 1.28 -8.44 17.04
N ARG A 163 2.44 -8.68 17.67
CA ARG A 163 3.52 -9.52 17.12
C ARG A 163 3.38 -11.02 17.38
N THR A 164 2.31 -11.45 18.03
CA THR A 164 2.12 -12.84 18.46
C THR A 164 1.05 -13.50 17.62
N CYS A 165 1.25 -14.76 17.26
CA CYS A 165 0.17 -15.59 16.74
C CYS A 165 -0.49 -16.35 17.90
N PRO A 166 -1.81 -16.23 18.15
CA PRO A 166 -2.44 -16.81 19.35
C PRO A 166 -2.22 -18.31 19.49
N SER A 167 -2.38 -19.08 18.41
CA SER A 167 -2.13 -20.53 18.39
C SER A 167 -0.68 -20.92 18.06
N GLY A 168 0.27 -19.98 18.12
CA GLY A 168 1.69 -20.20 17.81
C GLY A 168 2.03 -20.26 16.32
N GLY A 169 1.12 -20.77 15.47
CA GLY A 169 1.28 -20.81 14.02
C GLY A 169 2.46 -21.68 13.55
N ILE A 170 2.71 -21.73 12.23
CA ILE A 170 3.91 -22.35 11.66
C ILE A 170 4.95 -21.26 11.43
N VAL A 171 6.08 -21.36 12.13
CA VAL A 171 7.17 -20.37 12.08
C VAL A 171 8.21 -20.74 11.02
N ASP A 172 8.45 -19.82 10.10
CA ASP A 172 9.58 -19.81 9.19
C ASP A 172 10.63 -18.84 9.72
N THR A 173 11.73 -19.40 10.25
CA THR A 173 12.86 -18.65 10.82
C THR A 173 13.88 -18.21 9.76
N ASN A 174 13.68 -18.55 8.48
CA ASN A 174 14.52 -18.11 7.38
C ASN A 174 13.66 -17.60 6.21
N PRO A 175 12.84 -16.55 6.44
CA PRO A 175 11.96 -16.03 5.42
C PRO A 175 12.77 -15.49 4.24
N ARG A 176 12.17 -15.53 3.05
CA ARG A 176 12.75 -14.97 1.81
C ARG A 176 11.99 -13.76 1.27
N THR A 177 11.14 -13.17 2.09
CA THR A 177 10.28 -12.05 1.70
C THR A 177 11.09 -10.81 1.30
N ALA A 178 10.72 -10.22 0.18
CA ALA A 178 11.26 -8.97 -0.34
C ALA A 178 10.10 -8.17 -0.95
N LEU A 179 9.46 -7.35 -0.12
CA LEU A 179 8.23 -6.62 -0.43
C LEU A 179 8.45 -5.12 -0.24
N MET A 180 7.91 -4.32 -1.14
CA MET A 180 7.84 -2.87 -1.04
C MET A 180 6.38 -2.44 -1.13
N GLY A 181 5.76 -2.29 0.03
CA GLY A 181 4.42 -1.74 0.20
C GLY A 181 4.41 -0.24 -0.09
N ILE A 182 3.69 0.16 -1.13
CA ILE A 182 3.52 1.58 -1.53
C ILE A 182 2.07 2.07 -1.39
N GLY A 183 1.17 1.22 -0.92
CA GLY A 183 -0.24 1.53 -0.70
C GLY A 183 -0.52 2.43 0.51
N PHE A 184 -1.79 2.55 0.83
CA PHE A 184 -2.35 3.30 1.96
C PHE A 184 -3.62 2.59 2.48
N GLY A 185 -4.19 3.05 3.60
CA GLY A 185 -5.47 2.54 4.11
C GLY A 185 -5.42 1.12 4.69
N ARG A 186 -4.24 0.66 5.11
CA ARG A 186 -4.03 -0.71 5.63
C ARG A 186 -3.83 -0.79 7.14
N THR A 187 -3.72 0.34 7.82
CA THR A 187 -3.47 0.40 9.27
C THR A 187 -4.56 -0.28 10.11
N ALA A 188 -5.80 -0.33 9.60
CA ALA A 188 -6.92 -0.98 10.26
C ALA A 188 -7.07 -2.49 9.95
N ASP A 189 -6.14 -3.11 9.20
CA ASP A 189 -6.24 -4.52 8.75
C ASP A 189 -4.97 -5.32 9.06
N GLY A 190 -4.47 -5.20 10.29
CA GLY A 190 -3.30 -5.93 10.79
C GLY A 190 -1.95 -5.32 10.40
N MET A 191 -1.97 -4.08 9.90
CA MET A 191 -0.78 -3.32 9.55
C MET A 191 -0.74 -1.99 10.32
N GLU A 192 -1.08 -2.00 11.60
CA GLU A 192 -1.11 -0.83 12.48
C GLU A 192 0.23 -0.09 12.57
N GLN A 193 1.34 -0.81 12.31
CA GLN A 193 2.69 -0.25 12.20
C GLN A 193 3.07 0.09 10.75
N SER A 194 2.16 0.07 9.78
CA SER A 194 2.45 0.39 8.38
C SER A 194 1.84 1.74 8.01
N THR A 195 2.45 2.79 8.52
CA THR A 195 2.02 4.18 8.38
C THR A 195 2.71 4.88 7.19
N PRO A 196 2.20 6.04 6.71
CA PRO A 196 2.75 6.71 5.51
C PRO A 196 4.23 7.11 5.58
N ASP A 197 4.80 7.33 6.76
CA ASP A 197 6.23 7.55 7.02
C ASP A 197 7.10 6.32 6.71
N ARG A 198 6.50 5.13 6.63
CA ARG A 198 7.16 3.88 6.22
C ARG A 198 7.08 3.62 4.72
N ASN A 199 6.26 4.37 3.99
CA ASN A 199 6.12 4.24 2.55
C ASN A 199 7.32 4.87 1.83
N PRO A 200 8.19 4.10 1.15
CA PRO A 200 9.43 4.65 0.60
C PRO A 200 9.19 5.71 -0.48
N VAL A 201 8.10 5.62 -1.24
CA VAL A 201 7.80 6.60 -2.31
C VAL A 201 7.05 7.84 -1.82
N LEU A 202 6.69 7.88 -0.53
CA LEU A 202 6.14 9.07 0.13
C LEU A 202 7.15 9.82 1.00
N ASN A 203 8.36 9.27 1.16
CA ASN A 203 9.42 9.85 2.01
C ASN A 203 10.69 10.08 1.17
N ILE A 204 10.52 10.70 0.00
CA ILE A 204 11.60 11.10 -0.90
C ILE A 204 12.33 12.32 -0.32
N GLU A 205 13.65 12.22 -0.18
CA GLU A 205 14.50 13.33 0.26
C GLU A 205 15.16 14.05 -0.93
N ALA A 206 15.53 13.31 -1.98
CA ALA A 206 16.18 13.89 -3.14
C ALA A 206 15.88 13.15 -4.45
N ILE A 207 15.85 13.91 -5.55
CA ILE A 207 15.73 13.42 -6.93
C ILE A 207 16.84 14.10 -7.74
N ARG A 208 17.66 13.30 -8.44
CA ARG A 208 18.81 13.78 -9.25
C ARG A 208 19.76 14.69 -8.46
N GLY A 209 20.01 14.34 -7.19
CA GLY A 209 20.83 15.14 -6.27
C GLY A 209 20.20 16.43 -5.75
N THR A 210 19.01 16.80 -6.24
CA THR A 210 18.25 17.96 -5.75
C THR A 210 17.45 17.57 -4.53
N ASN A 211 17.60 18.30 -3.42
CA ASN A 211 16.74 18.13 -2.24
C ASN A 211 15.30 18.56 -2.60
N VAL A 212 14.35 17.67 -2.34
CA VAL A 212 12.93 17.90 -2.64
C VAL A 212 12.06 18.17 -1.41
N ILE A 213 12.64 18.06 -0.21
CA ILE A 213 11.96 18.42 1.04
C ILE A 213 11.68 19.91 1.02
N SER A 214 10.41 20.28 1.19
CA SER A 214 9.93 21.66 1.15
C SER A 214 10.22 22.42 -0.15
N ASN A 215 10.50 21.70 -1.24
CA ASN A 215 10.75 22.29 -2.56
C ASN A 215 9.43 22.41 -3.33
N LEU A 216 9.01 23.63 -3.65
CA LEU A 216 7.75 23.88 -4.40
C LEU A 216 7.77 23.29 -5.81
N ALA A 217 8.94 23.01 -6.37
CA ALA A 217 9.08 22.35 -7.66
C ALA A 217 8.81 20.84 -7.60
N PHE A 218 8.61 20.26 -6.42
CA PHE A 218 8.27 18.86 -6.22
C PHE A 218 6.90 18.75 -5.54
N SER A 219 5.94 18.09 -6.20
CA SER A 219 4.67 17.72 -5.58
C SER A 219 4.68 16.24 -5.21
N LEU A 220 4.48 15.94 -3.94
CA LEU A 220 4.51 14.56 -3.45
C LEU A 220 3.36 13.74 -4.04
N GLY A 221 3.66 12.51 -4.46
CA GLY A 221 2.71 11.57 -5.02
C GLY A 221 3.37 10.70 -6.08
N TYR A 222 2.63 9.75 -6.61
CA TYR A 222 3.15 8.86 -7.65
C TYR A 222 2.07 8.41 -8.62
N ILE A 223 2.50 8.03 -9.82
CA ILE A 223 1.66 7.40 -10.85
C ILE A 223 2.21 6.00 -11.11
N ILE A 224 1.36 4.99 -11.08
CA ILE A 224 1.73 3.62 -11.45
C ILE A 224 1.21 3.30 -12.85
N THR A 225 2.07 2.67 -13.64
CA THR A 225 1.79 2.24 -15.01
C THR A 225 2.37 0.83 -15.24
N LYS A 226 2.13 0.27 -16.42
CA LYS A 226 2.77 -0.98 -16.88
C LYS A 226 4.31 -0.91 -16.92
N LYS A 227 4.88 0.29 -17.02
CA LYS A 227 6.33 0.49 -17.11
C LYS A 227 7.02 0.63 -15.75
N GLY A 228 6.30 1.07 -14.72
CA GLY A 228 6.92 1.48 -13.47
C GLY A 228 6.11 2.52 -12.70
N LEU A 229 6.81 3.23 -11.82
CA LEU A 229 6.30 4.33 -11.02
C LEU A 229 6.89 5.65 -11.51
N THR A 230 6.05 6.66 -11.75
CA THR A 230 6.50 8.05 -11.88
C THR A 230 6.36 8.73 -10.53
N ILE A 231 7.46 9.18 -9.94
CA ILE A 231 7.50 9.85 -8.64
C ILE A 231 7.50 11.36 -8.85
N GLY A 232 6.69 12.09 -8.06
CA GLY A 232 6.51 13.52 -8.22
C GLY A 232 5.40 13.83 -9.23
N LEU A 233 4.32 14.44 -8.73
CA LEU A 233 3.21 14.89 -9.56
C LEU A 233 3.53 16.29 -10.11
N THR A 234 3.25 16.49 -11.38
CA THR A 234 3.50 17.74 -12.10
C THR A 234 2.29 18.07 -12.94
N ARG A 235 2.18 19.34 -13.35
CA ARG A 235 1.16 19.74 -14.32
C ARG A 235 1.17 18.87 -15.59
N THR A 236 2.35 18.49 -16.08
CA THR A 236 2.50 17.72 -17.33
C THR A 236 2.07 16.27 -17.18
N ASN A 237 2.51 15.57 -16.14
CA ASN A 237 2.25 14.14 -15.96
C ASN A 237 0.93 13.83 -15.25
N TYR A 238 0.31 14.80 -14.56
CA TYR A 238 -0.92 14.63 -13.81
C TYR A 238 -2.07 15.50 -14.35
N ASP A 239 -1.95 16.83 -14.28
CA ASP A 239 -3.06 17.75 -14.59
C ASP A 239 -3.46 17.68 -16.08
N LEU A 240 -2.50 17.91 -16.97
CA LEU A 240 -2.68 17.85 -18.42
C LEU A 240 -2.79 16.41 -18.95
N ALA A 241 -2.42 15.42 -18.14
CA ALA A 241 -2.56 14.01 -18.48
C ALA A 241 -3.98 13.47 -18.25
N GLY A 242 -4.89 14.30 -17.74
CA GLY A 242 -6.32 13.97 -17.61
C GLY A 242 -6.73 13.38 -16.26
N PHE A 243 -5.81 13.24 -15.29
CA PHE A 243 -6.13 12.67 -13.97
C PHE A 243 -7.16 13.50 -13.20
N LEU A 244 -7.18 14.83 -13.39
CA LEU A 244 -8.14 15.71 -12.71
C LEU A 244 -9.60 15.37 -13.03
N SER A 245 -9.89 14.82 -14.21
CA SER A 245 -11.25 14.51 -14.66
C SER A 245 -11.82 13.25 -14.03
N ALA A 246 -10.97 12.35 -13.51
CA ALA A 246 -11.38 11.05 -12.97
C ALA A 246 -10.69 10.79 -11.62
N ARG A 247 -10.82 11.74 -10.70
CA ARG A 247 -10.30 11.66 -9.32
C ARG A 247 -11.39 11.28 -8.33
N ALA A 248 -11.05 10.39 -7.40
CA ALA A 248 -11.89 9.96 -6.29
C ALA A 248 -11.24 10.41 -4.96
N PRO A 249 -11.97 11.14 -4.10
CA PRO A 249 -11.48 11.47 -2.76
C PRO A 249 -11.39 10.22 -1.89
N LEU A 250 -10.35 10.18 -1.07
CA LEU A 250 -10.13 9.14 -0.08
C LEU A 250 -10.62 9.62 1.28
N PRO A 251 -11.28 8.75 2.06
CA PRO A 251 -11.70 9.08 3.41
C PRO A 251 -10.49 9.22 4.32
N THR A 252 -10.63 9.95 5.43
CA THR A 252 -9.66 9.87 6.52
C THR A 252 -9.71 8.48 7.17
N PRO A 253 -8.60 7.98 7.75
CA PRO A 253 -8.62 6.74 8.50
C PRO A 253 -9.59 6.82 9.69
N PRO A 254 -10.12 5.68 10.16
CA PRO A 254 -10.94 5.63 11.37
C PRO A 254 -10.20 6.23 12.58
N SER A 255 -10.91 6.98 13.43
CA SER A 255 -10.36 7.68 14.60
C SER A 255 -9.81 6.77 15.71
N SER A 256 -10.09 5.47 15.66
CA SER A 256 -9.60 4.46 16.62
C SER A 256 -8.10 4.19 16.52
N ILE A 257 -7.44 4.68 15.48
CA ILE A 257 -5.98 4.74 15.38
C ILE A 257 -5.63 6.22 15.42
N PRO A 258 -5.17 6.77 16.56
CA PRO A 258 -4.64 8.12 16.59
C PRO A 258 -3.54 8.19 15.52
N PRO A 259 -3.66 9.02 14.47
CA PRO A 259 -2.52 9.26 13.62
C PRO A 259 -1.43 9.77 14.57
N PRO A 260 -0.19 9.25 14.50
CA PRO A 260 0.87 9.88 15.26
C PRO A 260 0.92 11.35 14.85
N PRO A 261 1.33 12.26 15.77
CA PRO A 261 1.48 13.66 15.43
C PRO A 261 2.29 13.75 14.13
N ASP A 262 1.79 14.48 13.13
CA ASP A 262 2.44 14.73 11.84
C ASP A 262 2.15 13.75 10.67
N HIS A 263 1.26 12.76 10.84
CA HIS A 263 0.86 11.86 9.75
C HIS A 263 -0.25 12.45 8.84
N LEU A 264 -0.01 13.62 8.26
CA LEU A 264 -0.91 14.37 7.36
C LEU A 264 -1.32 13.63 6.06
N ARG A 265 -0.88 12.38 5.88
CA ARG A 265 -1.02 11.60 4.64
C ARG A 265 -1.67 10.23 4.87
N ALA A 266 -2.20 9.98 6.05
CA ALA A 266 -2.91 8.74 6.31
C ALA A 266 -4.31 8.86 5.71
N TYR A 267 -4.67 7.93 4.83
CA TYR A 267 -5.99 7.84 4.19
C TYR A 267 -6.56 6.45 4.39
N GLY A 268 -7.88 6.35 4.43
CA GLY A 268 -8.61 5.10 4.34
C GLY A 268 -8.62 4.56 2.90
N GLN A 269 -9.23 3.38 2.73
CA GLN A 269 -9.36 2.73 1.42
C GLN A 269 -10.33 3.50 0.51
N LEU A 270 -10.19 3.30 -0.81
CA LEU A 270 -11.03 3.94 -1.82
C LEU A 270 -12.50 3.48 -1.65
N PRO A 271 -13.47 4.40 -1.46
CA PRO A 271 -14.87 4.01 -1.48
C PRO A 271 -15.30 3.63 -2.90
N GLY A 272 -16.20 2.67 -3.02
CA GLY A 272 -16.75 2.24 -4.29
C GLY A 272 -17.98 1.38 -4.11
N CYS A 273 -18.37 0.64 -5.14
CA CYS A 273 -19.43 -0.35 -5.02
C CYS A 273 -19.21 -1.53 -5.97
N ILE A 274 -19.79 -2.68 -5.63
CA ILE A 274 -19.73 -3.91 -6.43
C ILE A 274 -21.12 -4.35 -6.86
N LYS A 275 -21.24 -4.82 -8.10
CA LYS A 275 -22.43 -5.48 -8.63
C LYS A 275 -22.01 -6.78 -9.30
N VAL A 276 -22.76 -7.85 -9.02
CA VAL A 276 -22.49 -9.18 -9.57
C VAL A 276 -23.73 -9.69 -10.28
N ALA A 277 -23.58 -10.16 -11.51
CA ALA A 277 -24.68 -10.69 -12.31
C ALA A 277 -25.33 -11.91 -11.63
N GLY A 278 -26.66 -11.92 -11.59
CA GLY A 278 -27.45 -12.94 -10.90
C GLY A 278 -27.70 -12.66 -9.42
N ILE A 279 -27.10 -11.61 -8.85
CA ILE A 279 -27.47 -11.09 -7.53
C ILE A 279 -28.43 -9.91 -7.72
N PRO A 280 -29.69 -9.99 -7.25
CA PRO A 280 -30.66 -8.91 -7.36
C PRO A 280 -30.37 -7.83 -6.30
N SER A 281 -29.22 -7.18 -6.42
CA SER A 281 -28.81 -6.06 -5.57
C SER A 281 -28.60 -4.80 -6.42
N ALA A 282 -28.83 -3.64 -5.80
CA ALA A 282 -28.18 -2.43 -6.26
C ALA A 282 -26.65 -2.59 -6.16
N CYS A 283 -25.88 -1.65 -6.72
CA CYS A 283 -24.43 -1.63 -6.53
C CYS A 283 -24.13 -1.53 -5.03
N VAL A 284 -23.55 -2.59 -4.44
CA VAL A 284 -23.33 -2.71 -2.99
C VAL A 284 -22.12 -1.87 -2.61
N SER A 285 -22.33 -0.83 -1.80
CA SER A 285 -21.26 0.02 -1.29
C SER A 285 -20.19 -0.80 -0.57
N CYS A 286 -18.92 -0.51 -0.85
CA CYS A 286 -17.80 -1.25 -0.31
C CYS A 286 -16.52 -0.39 -0.26
N SER A 287 -15.51 -0.89 0.47
CA SER A 287 -14.14 -0.41 0.34
C SER A 287 -13.42 -1.15 -0.77
N VAL A 288 -12.72 -0.43 -1.63
CA VAL A 288 -11.96 -0.96 -2.77
C VAL A 288 -10.47 -0.86 -2.47
N LEU A 289 -9.76 -1.97 -2.62
CA LEU A 289 -8.30 -2.03 -2.62
C LEU A 289 -7.78 -2.33 -4.02
N LEU A 290 -6.86 -1.48 -4.48
CA LEU A 290 -6.07 -1.71 -5.68
C LEU A 290 -4.78 -2.39 -5.23
N ASP A 291 -4.53 -3.62 -5.69
CA ASP A 291 -3.50 -4.49 -5.07
C ASP A 291 -2.61 -5.16 -6.12
N THR A 292 -1.44 -4.60 -6.36
CA THR A 292 -0.43 -5.23 -7.22
C THR A 292 0.17 -6.52 -6.62
N GLY A 293 0.01 -6.74 -5.31
CA GLY A 293 0.53 -7.86 -4.54
C GLY A 293 -0.20 -9.19 -4.76
N VAL A 294 -1.34 -9.21 -5.45
CA VAL A 294 -2.08 -10.45 -5.78
C VAL A 294 -2.57 -10.48 -7.23
N GLU A 295 -2.74 -11.68 -7.79
CA GLU A 295 -3.25 -11.89 -9.15
C GLU A 295 -4.76 -12.23 -9.16
N GLN A 296 -5.28 -12.75 -8.05
CA GLN A 296 -6.69 -13.03 -7.86
C GLN A 296 -7.41 -11.83 -7.25
N SER A 297 -8.72 -11.76 -7.46
CA SER A 297 -9.58 -10.81 -6.73
C SER A 297 -10.11 -11.44 -5.44
N TYR A 298 -10.38 -10.60 -4.44
CA TYR A 298 -11.09 -11.00 -3.22
C TYR A 298 -12.31 -10.12 -3.03
N MET A 299 -13.44 -10.73 -2.71
CA MET A 299 -14.67 -10.05 -2.34
C MET A 299 -15.09 -10.55 -0.97
N ARG A 300 -15.17 -9.62 -0.04
CA ARG A 300 -15.88 -9.81 1.21
C ARG A 300 -17.26 -9.20 1.06
N VAL A 301 -18.24 -10.03 1.33
CA VAL A 301 -19.64 -9.65 1.33
C VAL A 301 -20.14 -9.82 2.76
N GLU A 302 -21.12 -9.01 3.16
CA GLU A 302 -21.61 -9.01 4.54
C GLU A 302 -22.07 -10.42 4.97
N GLY A 303 -21.76 -10.77 6.22
CA GLY A 303 -22.29 -11.96 6.88
C GLY A 303 -23.44 -11.55 7.80
N ASP A 304 -24.59 -12.21 7.67
CA ASP A 304 -25.72 -12.37 8.61
C ASP A 304 -26.39 -11.12 9.28
N PRO A 305 -27.73 -10.96 9.26
CA PRO A 305 -28.42 -9.72 9.64
C PRO A 305 -28.78 -9.59 11.13
N ALA A 306 -28.24 -10.41 12.03
CA ALA A 306 -28.63 -10.40 13.45
C ALA A 306 -28.21 -9.13 14.22
N SER A 307 -27.40 -8.23 13.64
CA SER A 307 -26.97 -6.98 14.29
C SER A 307 -27.22 -5.67 13.52
N HIS A 308 -27.73 -5.72 12.28
CA HIS A 308 -28.15 -4.53 11.54
C HIS A 308 -29.39 -4.85 10.68
N SER A 309 -30.58 -4.62 11.24
CA SER A 309 -31.91 -4.99 10.70
C SER A 309 -32.33 -4.30 9.39
N SER A 310 -31.42 -3.72 8.62
CA SER A 310 -31.74 -2.98 7.39
C SER A 310 -30.87 -3.33 6.17
N TRP A 311 -29.90 -4.23 6.30
CA TRP A 311 -29.07 -4.66 5.16
C TRP A 311 -29.44 -6.08 4.72
N PRO A 312 -29.76 -6.29 3.43
CA PRO A 312 -30.18 -7.59 2.92
C PRO A 312 -29.01 -8.58 2.99
N PHE A 313 -29.15 -9.61 3.83
CA PHE A 313 -28.40 -10.85 3.68
C PHE A 313 -28.71 -11.44 2.30
N TYR A 314 -27.69 -11.69 1.49
CA TYR A 314 -27.84 -12.27 0.15
C TYR A 314 -27.47 -13.76 0.19
N PRO A 315 -28.40 -14.69 0.51
CA PRO A 315 -28.13 -16.14 0.47
C PRO A 315 -27.84 -16.68 -0.94
N GLY A 316 -27.91 -15.84 -1.98
CA GLY A 316 -27.76 -16.20 -3.38
C GLY A 316 -26.44 -15.78 -4.04
N TRP A 317 -25.36 -15.56 -3.28
CA TRP A 317 -24.04 -15.35 -3.90
C TRP A 317 -23.65 -16.60 -4.71
N PRO A 318 -23.38 -16.48 -6.03
CA PRO A 318 -23.14 -17.63 -6.88
C PRO A 318 -21.69 -18.10 -6.70
N VAL A 319 -21.45 -18.90 -5.67
CA VAL A 319 -20.13 -19.43 -5.33
C VAL A 319 -20.13 -20.95 -5.33
N HIS A 320 -19.02 -21.53 -5.76
CA HIS A 320 -18.70 -22.94 -5.59
C HIS A 320 -17.42 -23.09 -4.74
N LYS A 321 -17.26 -24.24 -4.10
CA LYS A 321 -16.02 -24.58 -3.40
C LYS A 321 -15.02 -25.09 -4.43
N LYS A 322 -13.93 -24.37 -4.66
CA LYS A 322 -12.80 -24.93 -5.42
C LYS A 322 -11.98 -25.80 -4.48
N GLY A 323 -11.68 -27.03 -4.90
CA GLY A 323 -10.65 -27.85 -4.26
C GLY A 323 -9.32 -27.09 -4.29
N ASP A 324 -8.54 -27.20 -3.22
CA ASP A 324 -7.33 -26.42 -2.94
C ASP A 324 -6.47 -26.21 -4.23
N PRO A 325 -6.34 -24.98 -4.78
CA PRO A 325 -5.41 -24.73 -5.85
C PRO A 325 -4.03 -24.75 -5.20
N GLY A 326 -3.42 -25.95 -5.16
CA GLY A 326 -2.14 -26.20 -4.53
C GLY A 326 -1.18 -25.05 -4.80
N THR A 327 -0.87 -24.28 -3.76
CA THR A 327 0.21 -23.32 -3.80
C THR A 327 1.49 -24.12 -3.91
N SER A 328 2.35 -23.81 -4.89
CA SER A 328 3.68 -24.41 -5.04
C SER A 328 4.66 -23.99 -3.92
N ASP A 329 4.15 -23.40 -2.84
CA ASP A 329 4.91 -23.05 -1.66
C ASP A 329 4.77 -24.18 -0.62
N PRO A 330 5.79 -25.03 -0.44
CA PRO A 330 5.75 -26.11 0.54
C PRO A 330 5.68 -25.62 2.00
N SER A 331 5.70 -24.29 2.25
CA SER A 331 5.54 -23.69 3.57
C SER A 331 4.11 -23.26 3.93
N SER A 332 3.13 -23.36 3.02
CA SER A 332 1.75 -22.98 3.32
C SER A 332 0.92 -24.13 3.88
N ALA A 333 0.28 -23.92 5.03
CA ALA A 333 -0.75 -24.82 5.58
C ALA A 333 -1.92 -24.99 4.57
N PRO A 334 -2.66 -26.12 4.59
CA PRO A 334 -3.84 -26.32 3.75
C PRO A 334 -4.81 -25.14 3.95
N LYS A 335 -5.12 -24.42 2.88
CA LYS A 335 -6.12 -23.36 2.96
C LYS A 335 -7.50 -24.04 2.97
N PRO A 336 -8.45 -23.65 3.83
CA PRO A 336 -9.82 -24.10 3.66
C PRO A 336 -10.27 -23.79 2.23
N PRO A 337 -11.06 -24.68 1.58
CA PRO A 337 -11.45 -24.49 0.19
C PRO A 337 -12.06 -23.12 0.04
N ALA A 338 -11.44 -22.29 -0.79
CA ALA A 338 -11.92 -20.95 -1.04
C ALA A 338 -13.29 -21.06 -1.71
N SER A 339 -14.26 -20.32 -1.20
CA SER A 339 -15.48 -20.03 -1.94
C SER A 339 -15.10 -19.12 -3.11
N ILE A 340 -15.32 -19.59 -4.33
CA ILE A 340 -14.96 -18.87 -5.56
C ILE A 340 -16.24 -18.54 -6.30
N LEU A 341 -16.30 -17.34 -6.86
CA LEU A 341 -17.44 -16.93 -7.69
C LEU A 341 -17.54 -17.83 -8.92
N ASP A 342 -18.76 -18.26 -9.25
CA ASP A 342 -19.03 -19.14 -10.40
C ASP A 342 -18.46 -18.58 -11.70
N THR A 343 -18.04 -19.47 -12.60
CA THR A 343 -17.61 -19.12 -13.96
C THR A 343 -18.73 -18.41 -14.73
N GLY A 344 -18.36 -17.46 -15.59
CA GLY A 344 -19.28 -16.75 -16.46
C GLY A 344 -20.09 -15.65 -15.77
N LYS A 345 -19.74 -15.26 -14.53
CA LYS A 345 -20.40 -14.17 -13.82
C LYS A 345 -19.74 -12.85 -14.15
N THR A 346 -20.53 -11.90 -14.65
CA THR A 346 -20.09 -10.52 -14.80
C THR A 346 -20.00 -9.85 -13.44
N VAL A 347 -18.84 -9.26 -13.16
CA VAL A 347 -18.56 -8.42 -12.00
C VAL A 347 -18.34 -7.00 -12.51
N ASP A 348 -18.99 -6.05 -11.86
CA ASP A 348 -18.84 -4.62 -12.09
C ASP A 348 -18.41 -3.94 -10.78
N ILE A 349 -17.25 -3.30 -10.80
CA ILE A 349 -16.65 -2.58 -9.67
C ILE A 349 -16.55 -1.10 -10.02
N ALA A 350 -17.32 -0.27 -9.33
CA ALA A 350 -17.20 1.17 -9.38
C ALA A 350 -16.05 1.66 -8.48
N LEU A 351 -15.17 2.49 -9.04
CA LEU A 351 -14.05 3.11 -8.35
C LEU A 351 -14.43 4.55 -7.98
N GLY A 352 -14.53 4.87 -6.69
CA GLY A 352 -15.07 6.13 -6.19
C GLY A 352 -16.60 6.12 -6.06
N THR A 353 -17.14 6.90 -5.13
CA THR A 353 -18.61 7.04 -4.93
C THR A 353 -19.32 7.64 -6.13
N ALA A 354 -18.64 8.53 -6.87
CA ALA A 354 -19.12 9.08 -8.12
C ALA A 354 -18.86 8.18 -9.34
N ARG A 355 -18.32 6.97 -9.13
CA ARG A 355 -17.96 6.01 -10.20
C ARG A 355 -17.08 6.65 -11.27
N VAL A 356 -15.98 7.26 -10.84
CA VAL A 356 -15.06 8.01 -11.73
C VAL A 356 -14.24 7.08 -12.64
N ALA A 357 -14.16 5.80 -12.28
CA ALA A 357 -13.63 4.74 -13.12
C ALA A 357 -14.35 3.42 -12.79
N GLU A 358 -14.22 2.43 -13.67
CA GLU A 358 -14.87 1.13 -13.50
C GLU A 358 -14.01 -0.05 -13.99
N LEU A 359 -14.10 -1.15 -13.25
CA LEU A 359 -13.54 -2.44 -13.65
C LEU A 359 -14.70 -3.42 -13.84
N VAL A 360 -14.94 -3.81 -15.09
CA VAL A 360 -15.98 -4.77 -15.48
C VAL A 360 -15.29 -5.96 -16.13
N TYR A 361 -15.59 -7.16 -15.66
CA TYR A 361 -15.03 -8.41 -16.20
C TYR A 361 -16.00 -9.57 -16.03
N THR A 362 -15.75 -10.66 -16.75
CA THR A 362 -16.47 -11.93 -16.57
C THR A 362 -15.52 -12.96 -15.95
N THR A 363 -15.96 -13.66 -14.93
CA THR A 363 -15.13 -14.69 -14.29
C THR A 363 -14.79 -15.82 -15.25
N ASP A 364 -13.51 -16.22 -15.27
CA ASP A 364 -13.02 -17.38 -16.02
C ASP A 364 -13.35 -17.31 -17.53
N ASP A 365 -13.33 -16.10 -18.09
CA ASP A 365 -13.52 -15.85 -19.53
C ASP A 365 -12.21 -15.92 -20.35
N GLY A 366 -11.08 -16.19 -19.67
CA GLY A 366 -9.75 -16.22 -20.28
C GLY A 366 -9.20 -14.86 -20.70
N SER A 367 -9.92 -13.75 -20.43
CA SER A 367 -9.47 -12.42 -20.79
C SER A 367 -8.22 -12.04 -20.00
N PRO A 368 -7.21 -11.43 -20.64
CA PRO A 368 -6.04 -10.91 -19.93
C PRO A 368 -6.41 -9.76 -19.00
N GLU A 369 -7.62 -9.19 -19.06
CA GLU A 369 -8.08 -8.13 -18.16
C GLU A 369 -8.83 -8.68 -16.93
N SER A 370 -9.24 -9.94 -16.96
CA SER A 370 -9.97 -10.61 -15.89
C SER A 370 -9.03 -11.17 -14.81
N PRO A 371 -9.51 -11.28 -13.55
CA PRO A 371 -8.84 -12.09 -12.54
C PRO A 371 -8.81 -13.56 -12.92
N ILE A 372 -7.73 -14.23 -12.56
CA ILE A 372 -7.60 -15.68 -12.70
C ILE A 372 -8.69 -16.43 -11.91
N TRP A 373 -9.15 -15.85 -10.81
CA TRP A 373 -10.38 -16.23 -10.10
C TRP A 373 -10.77 -15.13 -9.09
N VAL A 374 -11.99 -15.21 -8.58
CA VAL A 374 -12.53 -14.30 -7.57
C VAL A 374 -12.86 -15.09 -6.31
N ASN A 375 -12.08 -14.91 -5.25
CA ASN A 375 -12.46 -15.44 -3.94
C ASN A 375 -13.62 -14.61 -3.40
N ALA A 376 -14.76 -15.22 -3.11
CA ALA A 376 -15.92 -14.55 -2.55
C ALA A 376 -16.28 -15.21 -1.22
N TYR A 377 -16.19 -14.48 -0.11
CA TYR A 377 -16.42 -15.04 1.21
C TYR A 377 -17.30 -14.15 2.08
N HIS A 378 -18.10 -14.81 2.92
CA HIS A 378 -18.83 -14.17 4.01
C HIS A 378 -17.91 -14.05 5.21
N ASP A 379 -17.92 -12.89 5.83
CA ASP A 379 -17.16 -12.66 7.04
C ASP A 379 -18.03 -12.84 8.27
N LYS A 380 -17.64 -13.77 9.15
CA LYS A 380 -18.31 -14.02 10.43
C LYS A 380 -18.13 -12.87 11.42
N LEU A 381 -17.21 -11.95 11.14
CA LEU A 381 -16.92 -10.78 11.97
C LEU A 381 -17.68 -9.52 11.51
N PHE A 382 -18.67 -9.66 10.62
CA PHE A 382 -19.56 -8.55 10.20
C PHE A 382 -18.82 -7.31 9.69
N ARG A 383 -17.63 -7.51 9.08
CA ARG A 383 -16.82 -6.40 8.58
C ARG A 383 -17.48 -5.80 7.32
N PHE A 384 -17.34 -4.48 7.18
CA PHE A 384 -17.84 -3.72 6.03
C PHE A 384 -17.47 -4.39 4.69
N PRO A 385 -18.38 -4.39 3.68
CA PRO A 385 -18.10 -4.98 2.38
C PRO A 385 -16.80 -4.45 1.78
N PHE A 386 -16.09 -5.33 1.09
CA PHE A 386 -14.75 -5.03 0.60
C PHE A 386 -14.46 -5.78 -0.68
N VAL A 387 -13.76 -5.12 -1.59
CA VAL A 387 -13.20 -5.75 -2.78
C VAL A 387 -11.72 -5.42 -2.91
N ASN A 388 -10.91 -6.46 -3.05
CA ASN A 388 -9.56 -6.38 -3.55
C ASN A 388 -9.60 -6.68 -5.04
N THR A 389 -9.26 -5.69 -5.85
CA THR A 389 -9.28 -5.81 -7.32
C THR A 389 -8.10 -6.61 -7.87
N GLY A 390 -7.17 -7.05 -7.02
CA GLY A 390 -5.87 -7.53 -7.46
C GLY A 390 -5.19 -6.49 -8.34
N ARG A 391 -4.37 -6.97 -9.27
CA ARG A 391 -3.63 -6.11 -10.20
C ARG A 391 -4.44 -5.66 -11.43
N HIS A 392 -5.70 -6.08 -11.56
CA HIS A 392 -6.49 -5.93 -12.80
C HIS A 392 -6.81 -4.48 -13.15
N VAL A 393 -7.03 -3.61 -12.14
CA VAL A 393 -7.25 -2.18 -12.41
C VAL A 393 -6.07 -1.56 -13.17
N TYR A 394 -4.84 -1.99 -12.89
CA TYR A 394 -3.64 -1.47 -13.54
C TYR A 394 -3.43 -1.99 -14.97
N ARG A 395 -4.23 -2.97 -15.41
CA ARG A 395 -4.26 -3.42 -16.81
C ARG A 395 -5.02 -2.45 -17.70
N LYS A 396 -6.04 -1.79 -17.14
CA LYS A 396 -6.98 -0.87 -17.80
C LYS A 396 -6.71 0.62 -17.53
N TYR A 397 -6.02 0.93 -16.44
CA TYR A 397 -5.76 2.30 -16.02
C TYR A 397 -4.31 2.54 -15.61
N LYS A 398 -3.81 3.75 -15.90
CA LYS A 398 -2.79 4.42 -15.10
C LYS A 398 -3.48 4.93 -13.85
N VAL A 399 -2.85 4.77 -12.70
CA VAL A 399 -3.43 5.18 -11.43
C VAL A 399 -2.47 6.12 -10.74
N ALA A 400 -2.96 7.29 -10.34
CA ALA A 400 -2.18 8.26 -9.60
C ALA A 400 -2.68 8.37 -8.17
N PHE A 401 -1.76 8.45 -7.21
CA PHE A 401 -2.05 8.75 -5.82
C PHE A 401 -1.47 10.11 -5.46
N ASP A 402 -2.37 11.03 -5.10
CA ASP A 402 -2.03 12.35 -4.58
C ASP A 402 -2.30 12.35 -3.05
N PRO A 403 -1.24 12.18 -2.22
CA PRO A 403 -1.36 12.21 -0.77
C PRO A 403 -1.55 13.61 -0.19
N VAL A 404 -1.30 14.68 -0.95
CA VAL A 404 -1.53 16.06 -0.50
C VAL A 404 -3.01 16.37 -0.57
N CYS A 405 -3.67 15.92 -1.64
CA CYS A 405 -5.10 16.11 -1.82
C CYS A 405 -5.98 14.94 -1.36
N GLY A 406 -5.37 13.82 -0.97
CA GLY A 406 -6.10 12.65 -0.53
C GLY A 406 -6.96 12.08 -1.63
N THR A 407 -6.40 11.90 -2.82
CA THR A 407 -7.14 11.38 -3.97
C THR A 407 -6.41 10.23 -4.65
N LEU A 408 -7.21 9.31 -5.20
CA LEU A 408 -6.78 8.45 -6.29
C LEU A 408 -7.36 8.99 -7.59
N ALA A 409 -6.61 8.91 -8.68
CA ALA A 409 -7.07 9.32 -9.99
C ALA A 409 -6.74 8.28 -11.06
N PHE A 410 -7.55 8.24 -12.12
CA PHE A 410 -7.51 7.19 -13.13
C PHE A 410 -7.43 7.78 -14.54
N VAL A 411 -6.60 7.19 -15.40
CA VAL A 411 -6.56 7.50 -16.83
C VAL A 411 -6.47 6.18 -17.58
N HIS A 412 -7.33 5.96 -18.59
CA HIS A 412 -7.28 4.74 -19.40
C HIS A 412 -5.93 4.58 -20.11
N VAL A 413 -5.43 3.34 -20.20
CA VAL A 413 -4.17 3.01 -20.92
C VAL A 413 -4.39 2.66 -22.38
#